data_AF-A0A3D5YHX9-F1
#
_entry.id   AF-A0A3D5YHX9-F1
#
_cell.length_a   1.000
_cell.length_b   1.000
_cell.length_c   1.000
_cell.angle_alpha   90.00
_cell.angle_beta   90.00
_cell.angle_gamma   90.00
#
_symmetry.space_group_name_H-M   'P 1'
#
loop_
_entity.id
_entity.type
_entity.pdbx_description
1 polymer ?
#
loop_
_entity_poly.entity_id
_entity_poly.type
_entity_poly.pdbx_seq_one_letter_code
_entity_poly.pdbx_strand_id
1 'polypeptide(L)'
;MADAFAEYLGRVVREEEVRPTIAAELINDGENIVTHCHSGSVVKVLTTARGQGKKIHVYNTETRPLYQGRKTSADLLKAGVPDTMITDDAAPFFVDNEYDNHIHVHKVFLGSDCIRPNGNTMNKV
;
A
#
# COMPACT_ATOMS: atom_id res chain seq x y z
N MET A 1 24.11 -25.55 -8.57
CA MET A 1 23.80 -24.64 -7.43
C MET A 1 23.61 -23.20 -7.90
N ALA A 2 24.41 -22.69 -8.86
CA ALA A 2 24.19 -21.38 -9.49
C ALA A 2 22.82 -21.25 -10.19
N ASP A 3 22.34 -22.32 -10.83
CA ASP A 3 21.08 -22.28 -11.60
C ASP A 3 19.83 -22.10 -10.73
N ALA A 4 19.72 -22.78 -9.59
CA ALA A 4 18.54 -22.69 -8.72
C ALA A 4 18.42 -21.31 -8.06
N PHE A 5 19.55 -20.68 -7.71
CA PHE A 5 19.55 -19.32 -7.19
C PHE A 5 19.11 -18.31 -8.26
N ALA A 6 19.68 -18.42 -9.47
CA ALA A 6 19.32 -17.54 -10.59
C ALA A 6 17.84 -17.67 -10.95
N GLU A 7 17.31 -18.90 -10.96
CA GLU A 7 15.90 -19.16 -11.20
C GLU A 7 15.01 -18.52 -10.11
N TYR A 8 15.34 -18.74 -8.83
CA TYR A 8 14.57 -18.17 -7.72
C TYR A 8 14.59 -16.63 -7.76
N LEU A 9 15.76 -16.03 -7.96
CA LEU A 9 15.89 -14.58 -8.10
C LEU A 9 15.08 -14.05 -9.30
N GLY A 10 15.12 -14.75 -10.43
CA GLY A 10 14.32 -14.41 -11.60
C GLY A 10 12.82 -14.41 -11.31
N ARG A 11 12.33 -15.37 -10.50
CA ARG A 11 10.93 -15.38 -10.03
C ARG A 11 10.63 -14.18 -9.14
N VAL A 12 11.48 -13.86 -8.17
CA VAL A 12 11.27 -12.70 -7.28
C VAL A 12 11.18 -11.40 -8.07
N VAL A 13 12.11 -11.17 -9.00
CA VAL A 13 12.15 -9.96 -9.84
C VAL A 13 10.89 -9.87 -10.70
N ARG A 14 10.51 -10.96 -11.38
CA ARG A 14 9.28 -11.01 -12.17
C ARG A 14 8.05 -10.66 -11.33
N GLU A 15 7.91 -11.23 -10.15
CA GLU A 15 6.77 -10.96 -9.27
C GLU A 15 6.75 -9.50 -8.78
N GLU A 16 7.91 -8.87 -8.58
CA GLU A 16 7.98 -7.43 -8.27
C GLU A 16 7.51 -6.52 -9.41
N GLU A 17 7.68 -6.94 -10.66
CA GLU A 17 7.25 -6.19 -11.85
C GLU A 17 5.77 -6.40 -12.16
N VAL A 18 5.28 -7.64 -12.00
CA VAL A 18 3.91 -8.03 -12.38
C VAL A 18 2.89 -7.67 -11.29
N ARG A 19 3.24 -7.81 -10.00
CA ARG A 19 2.30 -7.54 -8.89
C ARG A 19 1.68 -6.14 -8.93
N PRO A 20 2.43 -5.05 -9.20
CA PRO A 20 1.86 -3.71 -9.26
C PRO A 20 0.81 -3.53 -10.35
N THR A 21 1.00 -4.13 -11.52
CA THR A 21 0.06 -4.00 -12.64
C THR A 21 -1.24 -4.73 -12.34
N ILE A 22 -1.18 -5.94 -11.80
CA ILE A 22 -2.37 -6.71 -11.43
C ILE A 22 -3.17 -6.01 -10.32
N ALA A 23 -2.49 -5.59 -9.25
CA ALA A 23 -3.17 -4.99 -8.11
C ALA A 23 -3.69 -3.57 -8.41
N ALA A 24 -3.06 -2.83 -9.33
CA ALA A 24 -3.57 -1.54 -9.77
C ALA A 24 -4.94 -1.65 -10.46
N GLU A 25 -5.25 -2.77 -11.13
CA GLU A 25 -6.58 -3.01 -11.73
C GLU A 25 -7.70 -3.12 -10.70
N LEU A 26 -7.36 -3.44 -9.44
CA LEU A 26 -8.35 -3.48 -8.35
C LEU A 26 -8.77 -2.07 -7.90
N ILE A 27 -8.02 -1.04 -8.26
CA ILE A 27 -8.26 0.36 -7.87
C ILE A 27 -9.09 1.04 -8.95
N ASN A 28 -10.18 1.71 -8.56
CA ASN A 28 -11.01 2.50 -9.48
C ASN A 28 -10.63 3.99 -9.43
N ASP A 29 -11.04 4.74 -10.46
CA ASP A 29 -10.90 6.20 -10.47
C ASP A 29 -11.75 6.83 -9.35
N GLY A 30 -11.19 7.84 -8.66
CA GLY A 30 -11.88 8.56 -7.58
C GLY A 30 -11.80 7.90 -6.20
N GLU A 31 -11.09 6.79 -6.05
CA GLU A 31 -11.06 6.06 -4.77
C GLU A 31 -10.10 6.66 -3.73
N ASN A 32 -10.59 6.72 -2.50
CA ASN A 32 -9.81 6.95 -1.30
C ASN A 32 -9.29 5.61 -0.75
N ILE A 33 -8.00 5.54 -0.48
CA ILE A 33 -7.31 4.31 -0.08
C ILE A 33 -6.60 4.52 1.24
N VAL A 34 -6.72 3.57 2.17
CA VAL A 34 -5.91 3.54 3.39
C VAL A 34 -4.74 2.56 3.24
N THR A 35 -3.58 2.93 3.77
CA THR A 35 -2.41 2.05 3.91
C THR A 35 -1.73 2.23 5.28
N HIS A 36 -0.99 1.22 5.71
CA HIS A 36 -0.28 1.20 6.99
C HIS A 36 1.18 0.76 6.81
N CYS A 37 2.08 1.36 7.58
CA CYS A 37 3.54 1.17 7.47
C CYS A 37 4.13 1.66 6.14
N HIS A 38 5.37 1.28 5.88
CA HIS A 38 6.03 1.41 4.58
C HIS A 38 6.13 0.04 3.93
N SER A 39 5.51 -0.10 2.77
CA SER A 39 5.62 -1.28 1.92
C SER A 39 5.97 -0.84 0.50
N GLY A 40 7.16 -1.19 0.03
CA GLY A 40 7.58 -0.90 -1.34
C GLY A 40 6.64 -1.52 -2.38
N SER A 41 6.06 -2.69 -2.07
CA SER A 41 5.05 -3.33 -2.91
C SER A 41 3.79 -2.49 -3.04
N VAL A 42 3.23 -2.00 -1.93
CA VAL A 42 2.02 -1.17 -1.95
C VAL A 42 2.29 0.19 -2.61
N VAL A 43 3.45 0.80 -2.33
CA VAL A 43 3.86 2.05 -3.01
C VAL A 43 3.91 1.84 -4.53
N LYS A 44 4.52 0.75 -5.02
CA LYS A 44 4.52 0.42 -6.46
C LYS A 44 3.10 0.29 -7.01
N VAL A 45 2.18 -0.39 -6.32
CA VAL A 45 0.77 -0.51 -6.73
C VAL A 45 0.10 0.87 -6.88
N LEU A 46 0.18 1.71 -5.85
CA LEU A 46 -0.49 3.02 -5.81
C LEU A 46 0.08 3.97 -6.88
N THR A 47 1.40 3.96 -7.05
CA THR A 47 2.07 4.77 -8.08
C THR A 47 1.80 4.25 -9.48
N THR A 48 1.68 2.93 -9.70
CA THR A 48 1.21 2.36 -10.97
C THR A 48 -0.22 2.80 -11.27
N ALA A 49 -1.15 2.70 -10.31
CA ALA A 49 -2.53 3.15 -10.49
C ALA A 49 -2.60 4.64 -10.86
N ARG A 50 -1.78 5.48 -10.21
CA ARG A 50 -1.64 6.90 -10.56
C ARG A 50 -1.07 7.10 -11.97
N GLY A 51 -0.05 6.33 -12.35
CA GLY A 51 0.53 6.34 -13.69
C GLY A 51 -0.45 5.91 -14.79
N GLN A 52 -1.44 5.08 -14.46
CA GLN A 52 -2.56 4.72 -15.33
C GLN A 52 -3.63 5.83 -15.44
N GLY A 53 -3.43 6.99 -14.82
CA GLY A 53 -4.33 8.14 -14.89
C GLY A 53 -5.42 8.17 -13.83
N LYS A 54 -5.45 7.19 -12.90
CA LYS A 54 -6.45 7.14 -11.83
C LYS A 54 -6.23 8.28 -10.84
N LYS A 55 -7.32 8.95 -10.47
CA LYS A 55 -7.39 10.02 -9.48
C LYS A 55 -7.71 9.39 -8.13
N ILE A 56 -6.67 8.95 -7.44
CA ILE A 56 -6.78 8.37 -6.10
C ILE A 56 -6.24 9.33 -5.05
N HIS A 57 -6.71 9.17 -3.82
CA HIS A 57 -6.14 9.80 -2.64
C HIS A 57 -5.75 8.75 -1.62
N VAL A 58 -4.56 8.86 -1.04
CA VAL A 58 -4.03 7.89 -0.08
C VAL A 58 -4.01 8.50 1.32
N TYR A 59 -4.50 7.75 2.28
CA TYR A 59 -4.40 8.03 3.70
C TYR A 59 -3.45 7.01 4.33
N ASN A 60 -2.26 7.43 4.75
CA ASN A 60 -1.26 6.54 5.31
C ASN A 60 -1.07 6.78 6.80
N THR A 61 -0.97 5.72 7.61
CA THR A 61 -0.69 5.90 9.04
C THR A 61 0.77 6.26 9.28
N GLU A 62 1.04 7.01 10.34
CA GLU A 62 2.41 7.40 10.72
C GLU A 62 3.29 6.20 11.07
N THR A 63 2.73 5.13 11.65
CA THR A 63 3.35 3.84 12.00
C THR A 63 4.41 3.94 13.10
N ARG A 64 3.96 4.09 14.35
CA ARG A 64 4.81 4.13 15.54
C ARG A 64 5.57 2.81 15.79
N PRO A 65 6.69 2.83 16.53
CA PRO A 65 7.41 4.00 17.02
C PRO A 65 8.41 4.58 16.00
N LEU A 66 8.60 3.92 14.84
CA LEU A 66 9.65 4.28 13.87
C LEU A 66 9.18 5.32 12.84
N TYR A 67 7.89 5.64 12.83
CA TYR A 67 7.28 6.62 11.93
C TYR A 67 7.54 6.36 10.45
N GLN A 68 7.43 5.09 10.05
CA GLN A 68 7.73 4.65 8.69
C GLN A 68 6.75 5.22 7.66
N GLY A 69 5.56 5.66 8.07
CA GLY A 69 4.61 6.37 7.23
C GLY A 69 5.24 7.57 6.52
N ARG A 70 6.22 8.24 7.15
CA ARG A 70 6.97 9.35 6.51
C ARG A 70 7.68 8.93 5.22
N LYS A 71 8.18 7.70 5.14
CA LYS A 71 8.80 7.16 3.91
C LYS A 71 7.73 6.93 2.85
N THR A 72 6.59 6.37 3.24
CA THR A 72 5.44 6.16 2.34
C THR A 72 4.97 7.48 1.75
N SER A 73 4.69 8.48 2.58
CA SER A 73 4.31 9.82 2.14
C SER A 73 5.36 10.43 1.20
N ALA A 74 6.65 10.32 1.53
CA ALA A 74 7.72 10.84 0.69
C ALA A 74 7.77 10.16 -0.69
N ASP A 75 7.58 8.85 -0.78
CA ASP A 75 7.59 8.11 -2.04
C ASP A 75 6.34 8.41 -2.88
N LEU A 76 5.16 8.53 -2.24
CA LEU A 76 3.90 8.89 -2.91
C LEU A 76 3.91 10.33 -3.45
N LEU A 77 4.39 11.28 -2.64
CA LEU A 77 4.54 12.68 -3.04
C LEU A 77 5.48 12.83 -4.25
N LYS A 78 6.63 12.13 -4.25
CA LYS A 78 7.57 12.12 -5.39
C LYS A 78 6.92 11.60 -6.67
N ALA A 79 5.99 10.66 -6.56
CA ALA A 79 5.25 10.09 -7.67
C ALA A 79 3.95 10.86 -8.02
N GLY A 80 3.66 11.98 -7.36
CA GLY A 80 2.48 12.79 -7.63
C GLY A 80 1.15 12.12 -7.22
N VAL A 81 1.19 11.21 -6.26
CA VAL A 81 0.00 10.62 -5.62
C VAL A 81 -0.41 11.53 -4.45
N PRO A 82 -1.63 12.09 -4.44
CA PRO A 82 -2.17 12.80 -3.28
C PRO A 82 -2.15 11.92 -2.03
N ASP A 83 -1.57 12.43 -0.96
CA ASP A 83 -1.32 11.70 0.29
C ASP A 83 -1.74 12.54 1.50
N THR A 84 -2.24 11.89 2.54
CA THR A 84 -2.52 12.48 3.84
C THR A 84 -2.10 11.51 4.94
N MET A 85 -1.05 11.89 5.67
CA MET A 85 -0.60 11.09 6.80
C MET A 85 -1.52 11.30 8.01
N ILE A 86 -2.00 10.20 8.57
CA ILE A 86 -2.86 10.17 9.76
C ILE A 86 -2.12 9.53 10.94
N THR A 87 -2.57 9.81 12.16
CA THR A 87 -2.07 9.09 13.34
C THR A 87 -2.57 7.65 13.32
N ASP A 88 -1.81 6.73 13.93
CA ASP A 88 -2.24 5.32 14.00
C ASP A 88 -3.60 5.18 14.70
N ASP A 89 -3.85 6.01 15.72
CA ASP A 89 -5.09 6.01 16.50
C ASP A 89 -6.30 6.57 15.71
N ALA A 90 -6.05 7.30 14.61
CA ALA A 90 -7.10 7.77 13.72
C ALA A 90 -7.55 6.71 12.71
N ALA A 91 -6.77 5.64 12.48
CA ALA A 91 -7.05 4.65 11.44
C ALA A 91 -8.46 4.02 11.51
N PRO A 92 -9.01 3.66 12.70
CA PRO A 92 -10.36 3.12 12.79
C PRO A 92 -11.42 4.04 12.17
N PHE A 93 -11.34 5.35 12.46
CA PHE A 93 -12.27 6.37 11.97
C PHE A 93 -12.30 6.50 10.44
N PHE A 94 -11.22 6.08 9.76
CA PHE A 94 -11.15 6.08 8.30
C PHE A 94 -11.67 4.76 7.73
N VAL A 95 -11.40 3.63 8.39
CA VAL A 95 -11.72 2.31 7.85
C VAL A 95 -13.18 1.93 8.07
N ASP A 96 -13.78 2.32 9.20
CA ASP A 96 -15.16 1.98 9.51
C ASP A 96 -16.19 2.73 8.66
N ASN A 97 -15.82 3.92 8.13
CA ASN A 97 -16.74 4.85 7.47
C ASN A 97 -18.01 5.17 8.28
N GLU A 98 -18.01 4.93 9.59
CA GLU A 98 -19.19 5.14 10.45
C GLU A 98 -19.27 6.58 10.96
N TYR A 99 -18.13 7.27 10.97
CA TYR A 99 -18.05 8.67 11.37
C TYR A 99 -18.30 9.61 10.19
N ASP A 100 -19.09 10.66 10.42
CA ASP A 100 -19.28 11.75 9.44
C ASP A 100 -18.01 12.63 9.39
N ASN A 101 -16.97 12.10 8.76
CA ASN A 101 -15.70 12.77 8.50
C ASN A 101 -15.61 13.28 7.05
N HIS A 102 -16.70 13.14 6.28
CA HIS A 102 -16.81 13.43 4.84
C HIS A 102 -15.78 12.70 3.95
N ILE A 103 -15.09 11.67 4.48
CA ILE A 103 -14.08 10.88 3.79
C ILE A 103 -14.58 9.44 3.73
N HIS A 104 -15.06 9.05 2.56
CA HIS A 104 -15.44 7.66 2.31
C HIS A 104 -14.22 6.87 1.83
N VAL A 105 -13.68 5.97 2.64
CA VAL A 105 -12.60 5.04 2.26
C VAL A 105 -13.19 3.86 1.50
N HIS A 106 -12.62 3.58 0.32
CA HIS A 106 -13.11 2.54 -0.57
C HIS A 106 -12.33 1.23 -0.41
N LYS A 107 -11.03 1.33 -0.12
CA LYS A 107 -10.13 0.17 -0.05
C LYS A 107 -9.02 0.36 0.97
N VAL A 108 -8.52 -0.77 1.48
CA VAL A 108 -7.33 -0.85 2.32
C VAL A 108 -6.29 -1.72 1.61
N PHE A 109 -5.08 -1.19 1.44
CA PHE A 109 -3.94 -1.94 0.90
C PHE A 109 -2.86 -2.07 1.97
N LEU A 110 -2.42 -3.29 2.23
CA LEU A 110 -1.41 -3.59 3.24
C LEU A 110 -0.26 -4.40 2.64
N GLY A 111 0.96 -4.08 3.08
CA GLY A 111 2.07 -5.01 2.96
C GLY A 111 1.94 -6.14 3.98
N SER A 112 2.63 -7.26 3.72
CA SER A 112 2.70 -8.38 4.65
C SER A 112 4.12 -8.93 4.64
N ASP A 113 4.70 -9.13 5.82
CA ASP A 113 6.01 -9.76 5.98
C ASP A 113 5.89 -11.29 5.86
N CYS A 114 4.74 -11.84 6.29
CA CYS A 114 4.46 -13.27 6.18
C CYS A 114 2.95 -13.52 6.06
N ILE A 115 2.56 -14.45 5.18
CA ILE A 115 1.19 -14.95 5.05
C ILE A 115 1.21 -16.41 5.51
N ARG A 116 0.42 -16.73 6.53
CA ARG A 116 0.30 -18.09 7.07
C ARG A 116 -0.59 -18.95 6.17
N PRO A 117 -0.48 -20.30 6.24
CA PRO A 117 -1.33 -21.19 5.44
C PRO A 117 -2.84 -21.01 5.65
N ASN A 118 -3.27 -20.47 6.79
CA ASN A 118 -4.66 -20.15 7.08
C ASN A 118 -5.11 -18.77 6.57
N GLY A 119 -4.27 -18.05 5.84
CA GLY A 119 -4.55 -16.73 5.30
C GLY A 119 -4.21 -15.55 6.23
N ASN A 120 -3.80 -15.80 7.48
CA ASN A 120 -3.44 -14.71 8.39
C ASN A 120 -2.15 -14.02 7.95
N THR A 121 -2.16 -12.69 7.96
CA THR A 121 -1.01 -11.85 7.65
C THR A 121 -0.28 -11.43 8.93
N MET A 122 1.05 -11.46 8.90
CA MET A 122 1.91 -10.84 9.91
C MET A 122 2.57 -9.61 9.30
N ASN A 123 2.49 -8.48 9.99
CA ASN A 123 3.10 -7.23 9.56
C ASN A 123 3.49 -6.40 10.80
N LYS A 124 4.19 -5.30 10.54
CA LYS A 124 4.48 -4.26 11.53
C LYS A 124 3.19 -3.74 12.19
N VAL A 125 3.27 -3.53 13.51
CA VAL A 125 2.27 -2.81 14.33
C VAL A 125 2.39 -1.30 14.20
#